data_AF-A0A926AT75-F1
#
_entry.id   AF-A0A926AT75-F1
#
_cell.length_a   1.000
_cell.length_b   1.000
_cell.length_c   1.000
_cell.angle_alpha   90.00
_cell.angle_beta   90.00
_cell.angle_gamma   90.00
#
_symmetry.space_group_name_H-M   'P 1'
#
loop_
_entity.id
_entity.type
_entity.pdbx_description
1 polymer ?
#
loop_
_entity_poly.entity_id
_entity_poly.type
_entity_poly.pdbx_seq_one_letter_code
_entity_poly.pdbx_strand_id
1 'polypeptide(L)'
;MSVSIHFPDEIEHALRRRASAVGQDITTFVTKIVTEQLADEPEVSARTESHEEYMTRVRDIIRRHGIDNGRFDDSRESIYAGRGE
;
A
#
# COMPACT_ATOMS: atom_id res chain seq x y z
N MET A 1 11.33 -5.44 -24.90
CA MET A 1 11.14 -4.10 -24.29
C MET A 1 12.51 -3.61 -23.84
N SER A 2 12.90 -2.38 -24.17
CA SER A 2 14.21 -1.81 -23.82
C SER A 2 14.02 -0.57 -22.95
N VAL A 3 14.78 -0.47 -21.87
CA VAL A 3 14.80 0.70 -20.98
C VAL A 3 16.18 1.34 -21.06
N SER A 4 16.23 2.65 -21.34
CA SER A 4 17.47 3.43 -21.35
C SER A 4 17.57 4.21 -20.05
N ILE A 5 18.64 3.99 -19.29
CA ILE A 5 18.89 4.63 -18.00
C ILE A 5 20.23 5.34 -18.09
N HIS A 6 20.26 6.62 -17.73
CA HIS A 6 21.49 7.38 -17.61
C HIS A 6 21.98 7.33 -16.17
N PHE A 7 23.17 6.78 -15.96
CA PHE A 7 23.83 6.76 -14.66
C PHE A 7 24.86 7.90 -14.58
N PRO A 8 25.09 8.49 -13.40
CA PRO A 8 26.28 9.29 -13.16
C PRO A 8 27.55 8.46 -13.39
N ASP A 9 28.62 9.08 -13.88
CA ASP A 9 29.88 8.40 -14.26
C ASP A 9 30.45 7.52 -13.14
N GLU A 10 30.33 7.97 -11.88
CA GLU A 10 30.80 7.24 -10.70
C GLU A 10 30.10 5.88 -10.54
N ILE A 11 28.80 5.84 -10.80
CA ILE A 11 27.98 4.63 -10.69
C ILE A 11 28.26 3.70 -11.86
N GLU A 12 28.42 4.24 -13.07
CA GLU A 12 28.79 3.43 -14.24
C GLU A 12 30.14 2.74 -14.03
N HIS A 13 31.14 3.47 -13.53
CA HIS A 13 32.45 2.89 -13.22
C HIS A 13 32.37 1.82 -12.12
N ALA A 14 31.54 2.03 -11.10
CA ALA A 14 31.31 1.02 -10.06
C ALA A 14 30.64 -0.23 -10.63
N LEU A 15 29.62 -0.08 -11.47
CA LEU A 15 28.94 -1.19 -12.15
C LEU A 15 29.88 -1.99 -13.03
N ARG A 16 30.68 -1.32 -13.87
CA ARG A 16 31.66 -1.98 -14.74
C ARG A 16 32.70 -2.76 -13.93
N ARG A 17 33.28 -2.15 -12.88
CA ARG A 17 34.25 -2.85 -12.02
C ARG A 17 33.66 -4.09 -11.38
N ARG A 18 32.43 -4.01 -10.84
CA ARG A 18 31.76 -5.15 -10.21
C ARG A 18 31.41 -6.24 -11.22
N ALA A 19 30.91 -5.87 -12.40
CA ALA A 19 30.64 -6.82 -13.48
C ALA A 19 31.91 -7.57 -13.89
N SER A 20 33.02 -6.84 -14.10
CA SER A 20 34.32 -7.45 -14.44
C SER A 20 34.87 -8.35 -13.33
N ALA A 21 34.69 -7.99 -12.06
CA ALA A 21 35.15 -8.81 -10.93
C ALA A 21 34.43 -10.17 -10.86
N VAL A 22 33.18 -10.25 -11.35
CA VAL A 22 32.38 -11.48 -11.41
C VAL A 22 32.51 -12.15 -12.79
N GLY A 23 33.31 -11.59 -13.71
CA GLY A 23 33.51 -12.12 -15.06
C GLY A 23 32.27 -12.00 -15.96
N GLN A 24 31.38 -11.05 -15.67
CA GLN A 24 30.14 -10.83 -16.41
C GLN A 24 30.20 -9.53 -17.20
N ASP A 25 29.45 -9.46 -18.31
CA ASP A 25 29.20 -8.20 -18.99
C ASP A 25 28.24 -7.33 -18.16
N ILE A 26 28.29 -6.01 -18.41
CA ILE A 26 27.51 -5.05 -17.64
C ILE A 26 26.00 -5.28 -17.77
N THR A 27 25.54 -5.71 -18.95
CA THR A 27 24.11 -5.91 -19.21
C THR A 27 23.59 -7.11 -18.43
N THR A 28 24.30 -8.24 -18.45
CA THR A 28 23.99 -9.42 -17.64
C THR A 28 24.01 -9.10 -16.16
N PHE A 29 25.03 -8.37 -15.70
CA PHE A 29 25.16 -7.99 -14.29
C PHE A 29 23.99 -7.11 -13.81
N VAL A 30 23.65 -6.06 -14.57
CA VAL A 30 22.52 -5.17 -14.24
C VAL A 30 21.19 -5.92 -14.31
N THR A 31 20.99 -6.76 -15.32
CA THR A 31 19.77 -7.56 -15.47
C THR A 31 19.58 -8.49 -14.28
N LYS A 32 20.66 -9.12 -13.81
CA LYS A 32 20.64 -9.98 -12.63
C LYS A 32 20.22 -9.21 -11.38
N ILE A 33 20.83 -8.05 -11.11
CA ILE A 33 20.48 -7.22 -9.95
C ILE A 33 19.01 -6.80 -9.99
N VAL A 34 18.54 -6.32 -11.15
CA VAL A 34 17.14 -5.90 -11.32
C VAL A 34 16.20 -7.08 -11.11
N THR A 35 16.52 -8.24 -11.67
CA THR A 35 15.71 -9.46 -11.48
C THR A 35 15.66 -9.88 -10.02
N GLU A 36 16.80 -9.87 -9.32
CA GLU A 36 16.88 -10.23 -7.90
C GLU A 36 16.09 -9.26 -7.03
N GLN A 37 16.21 -7.95 -7.26
CA GLN A 37 15.45 -6.93 -6.52
C GLN A 37 13.95 -6.97 -6.79
N LEU A 38 13.53 -7.34 -8.00
CA LEU A 38 12.12 -7.49 -8.33
C LEU A 38 11.53 -8.82 -7.85
N ALA A 39 12.34 -9.87 -7.73
CA ALA A 39 11.92 -11.15 -7.18
C ALA A 39 11.66 -11.05 -5.67
N ASP A 40 12.38 -10.16 -4.99
CA ASP A 40 12.20 -9.81 -3.58
C ASP A 40 11.10 -8.74 -3.44
N GLU A 41 9.95 -8.95 -4.09
CA GLU A 41 8.78 -8.09 -3.93
C GLU A 41 8.42 -8.10 -2.43
N PRO A 42 8.64 -7.00 -1.68
CA PRO A 42 8.21 -6.98 -0.31
C PRO A 42 6.71 -7.17 -0.37
N GLU A 43 6.19 -8.25 0.22
CA GLU A 43 4.77 -8.32 0.53
C GLU A 43 4.45 -6.98 1.15
N VAL A 44 3.65 -6.17 0.45
CA VAL A 44 3.09 -4.96 1.02
C VAL A 44 2.29 -5.51 2.18
N SER A 45 2.89 -5.50 3.36
CA SER A 45 2.25 -5.90 4.58
C SER A 45 1.10 -4.91 4.70
N ALA A 46 -0.06 -5.33 4.22
CA ALA A 46 -1.31 -4.72 4.56
C ALA A 46 -1.25 -4.74 6.08
N ARG A 47 -1.03 -3.56 6.68
CA ARG A 47 -1.00 -3.43 8.13
C ARG A 47 -2.31 -4.03 8.61
N THR A 48 -2.24 -5.27 9.09
CA THR A 48 -3.37 -5.92 9.72
C THR A 48 -3.55 -5.14 11.01
N GLU A 49 -4.49 -4.20 10.99
CA GLU A 49 -4.90 -3.47 12.18
C GLU A 49 -5.12 -4.52 13.27
N SER A 50 -4.36 -4.41 14.35
CA SER A 50 -4.53 -5.31 15.47
C SER A 50 -5.94 -5.15 16.03
N HIS A 51 -6.44 -6.18 16.70
CA HIS A 51 -7.75 -6.11 17.36
C HIS A 51 -7.84 -4.90 18.31
N GLU A 52 -6.73 -4.55 18.98
CA GLU A 52 -6.66 -3.42 19.89
C GLU A 52 -6.74 -2.07 19.18
N GLU A 53 -6.05 -1.90 18.05
CA GLU A 53 -6.13 -0.70 17.22
C GLU A 53 -7.55 -0.51 16.65
N TYR A 54 -8.16 -1.60 16.18
CA TYR A 54 -9.55 -1.60 15.70
C TYR A 54 -10.52 -1.18 16.81
N MET A 55 -10.41 -1.78 18.00
CA MET A 55 -11.29 -1.45 19.13
C MET A 55 -11.09 0.00 19.62
N THR A 56 -9.87 0.52 19.54
CA THR A 56 -9.58 1.92 19.86
C THR A 56 -10.28 2.87 18.89
N ARG A 57 -10.23 2.57 17.58
CA ARG A 57 -10.95 3.34 16.56
C ARG A 57 -12.46 3.33 16.79
N VAL A 58 -13.04 2.16 17.07
CA VAL A 58 -14.49 2.02 17.34
C VAL A 58 -14.92 2.84 18.56
N ARG A 59 -14.16 2.79 19.66
CA ARG A 59 -14.45 3.59 20.86
C ARG A 59 -14.40 5.08 20.58
N ASP A 60 -13.45 5.53 19.75
CA ASP A 60 -13.34 6.93 19.38
C ASP A 60 -14.52 7.41 18.53
N ILE A 61 -15.01 6.58 17.61
CA ILE A 61 -16.24 6.85 16.85
C ILE A 61 -17.44 6.99 17.81
N ILE A 62 -17.65 6.02 18.71
CA ILE A 62 -18.74 6.06 19.69
C ILE A 62 -18.67 7.34 20.53
N ARG A 63 -17.47 7.71 20.99
CA ARG A 63 -17.25 8.93 21.78
C ARG A 63 -17.61 10.20 21.00
N ARG A 64 -17.25 10.28 19.72
CA ARG A 64 -17.48 11.48 18.89
C ARG A 64 -18.94 11.66 18.50
N HIS A 65 -19.68 10.57 18.31
CA HIS A 65 -21.06 10.63 17.85
C HIS A 65 -22.09 10.79 18.97
N GLY A 66 -21.67 10.64 20.24
CA GLY A 66 -22.57 10.66 21.39
C GLY A 66 -23.52 9.46 21.37
N ILE A 67 -23.92 8.98 22.54
CA ILE A 67 -25.01 8.01 22.62
C ILE A 67 -26.30 8.85 22.59
N ASP A 68 -26.88 9.01 21.41
CA ASP A 68 -28.24 9.52 21.32
C ASP A 68 -29.20 8.38 21.69
N ASN A 69 -29.81 8.48 22.88
CA ASN A 69 -30.90 7.61 23.31
C ASN A 69 -32.24 8.06 22.71
N GLY A 70 -32.22 8.95 21.72
CA GLY A 70 -33.36 9.35 20.93
C GLY A 70 -34.09 8.12 20.40
N ARG A 71 -35.40 8.11 20.58
CA ARG A 71 -36.26 7.09 19.98
C ARG A 71 -36.30 7.35 18.48
N PHE A 72 -35.65 6.50 17.70
CA PHE A 72 -35.82 6.50 16.25
C PHE A 72 -37.21 5.93 15.94
N ASP A 73 -38.03 6.68 15.21
CA ASP A 73 -39.33 6.19 14.74
C ASP A 73 -39.11 5.39 13.46
N ASP A 74 -38.94 4.08 13.62
CA ASP A 74 -38.81 3.10 12.55
C ASP A 74 -40.15 2.52 12.08
N SER A 75 -41.27 3.15 12.46
CA SER A 75 -42.60 2.70 12.03
C SER A 75 -42.76 2.77 10.51
N ARG A 76 -43.58 1.88 9.97
CA ARG A 76 -43.91 1.88 8.54
C ARG A 76 -44.54 3.21 8.13
N GLU A 77 -45.33 3.78 9.03
CA GLU A 77 -46.05 5.03 8.86
C GLU A 77 -45.08 6.22 8.72
N SER A 78 -43.97 6.26 9.47
CA SER A 78 -42.94 7.30 9.34
C SER A 78 -42.16 7.18 8.03
N ILE A 79 -41.87 5.96 7.59
CA ILE A 79 -41.06 5.67 6.39
C ILE A 79 -41.80 6.07 5.10
N TYR A 80 -43.13 5.96 5.06
CA TYR A 80 -43.94 6.28 3.88
C TYR A 80 -44.67 7.63 3.96
N ALA A 81 -44.47 8.41 5.03
CA ALA A 81 -45.05 9.76 5.13
C ALA A 81 -44.65 10.64 3.94
N GLY A 82 -45.63 11.27 3.29
CA GLY A 82 -45.42 12.14 2.12
C GLY A 82 -45.10 11.42 0.80
N ARG A 83 -45.14 10.08 0.75
CA ARG A 83 -45.04 9.33 -0.51
C ARG A 83 -46.43 9.05 -1.07
N GLY A 84 -46.83 9.81 -2.08
CA GLY A 84 -48.11 9.62 -2.80
C GLY A 84 -49.14 10.73 -2.62
N GLU A 85 -48.75 11.86 -2.02
CA GLU A 85 -49.47 13.15 -2.14
C GLU A 85 -49.10 13.88 -3.44
#